data_AF-A0A7J9Q6D1-F1
#
_entry.id   AF-A0A7J9Q6D1-F1
#
_cell.length_a   1.000
_cell.length_b   1.000
_cell.length_c   1.000
_cell.angle_alpha   90.00
_cell.angle_beta   90.00
_cell.angle_gamma   90.00
#
_symmetry.space_group_name_H-M   'P 1'
#
loop_
_entity.id
_entity.type
_entity.pdbx_description
1 polymer ?
#
loop_
_entity_poly.entity_id
_entity_poly.type
_entity_poly.pdbx_seq_one_letter_code
_entity_poly.pdbx_strand_id
1 'polypeptide(L)'
;MNKLQAYLEHECRNKEINFEKLIDKLPYKKSRLYELLNELIQKNKAVKIAEGIYKLKETETIPIPHEIIKLSNKLKKAITRKFKFTALSVLFPFVHHTPYSITYTAYAEKGSGEDFKDAISRIEPKLTVLLNPKKSDIMLIINEAKENKILVIRENNYFYGKEHGIAYPDTAFVDLYFEVSRDKIPFMKSDLKEILKELMLKDLINYSRIMRYAHERKL
;
A
#
# COMPACT_ATOMS: atom_id res chain seq x y z
N MET A 1 -7.24 4.52 19.78
CA MET A 1 -7.15 3.06 19.57
C MET A 1 -8.49 2.45 19.97
N ASN A 2 -9.13 1.62 19.13
CA ASN A 2 -10.46 1.07 19.46
C ASN A 2 -10.33 -0.01 20.56
N LYS A 3 -11.27 -0.08 21.51
CA LYS A 3 -11.24 -1.04 22.66
C LYS A 3 -11.10 -2.49 22.20
N LEU A 4 -11.70 -2.83 21.05
CA LEU A 4 -11.52 -4.16 20.43
C LEU A 4 -10.05 -4.44 20.08
N GLN A 5 -9.36 -3.48 19.47
CA GLN A 5 -7.98 -3.69 19.02
C GLN A 5 -7.05 -3.88 20.23
N ALA A 6 -7.24 -3.09 21.29
CA ALA A 6 -6.51 -3.26 22.55
C ALA A 6 -6.78 -4.62 23.21
N TYR A 7 -8.04 -5.07 23.22
CA TYR A 7 -8.41 -6.40 23.74
C TYR A 7 -7.79 -7.53 22.93
N LEU A 8 -7.87 -7.45 21.60
CA LEU A 8 -7.32 -8.46 20.69
C LEU A 8 -5.79 -8.52 20.75
N GLU A 9 -5.11 -7.38 20.87
CA GLU A 9 -3.65 -7.31 21.03
C GLU A 9 -3.18 -7.86 22.38
N HIS A 10 -3.98 -7.72 23.44
CA HIS A 10 -3.67 -8.22 24.79
C HIS A 10 -3.95 -9.72 24.95
N GLU A 11 -5.13 -10.18 24.54
CA GLU A 11 -5.62 -11.55 24.82
C GLU A 11 -5.33 -12.55 23.70
N CYS A 12 -5.17 -12.08 22.46
CA CYS A 12 -5.16 -12.92 21.26
C CYS A 12 -3.89 -12.78 20.41
N ARG A 13 -2.82 -12.18 20.95
CA ARG A 13 -1.50 -12.15 20.30
C ARG A 13 -1.10 -13.57 19.87
N ASN A 14 -0.92 -13.77 18.56
CA ASN A 14 -0.58 -15.04 17.91
C ASN A 14 -1.56 -16.20 18.12
N LYS A 15 -2.79 -15.92 18.56
CA LYS A 15 -3.81 -16.94 18.79
C LYS A 15 -4.92 -16.88 17.77
N GLU A 16 -5.46 -18.05 17.46
CA GLU A 16 -6.73 -18.16 16.78
C GLU A 16 -7.83 -17.61 17.68
N ILE A 17 -8.66 -16.78 17.06
CA ILE A 17 -9.80 -16.10 17.63
C ILE A 17 -11.03 -16.84 17.15
N ASN A 18 -11.77 -17.44 18.07
CA ASN A 18 -13.10 -17.94 17.80
C ASN A 18 -14.12 -16.82 18.06
N PHE A 19 -14.91 -16.49 17.05
CA PHE A 19 -15.89 -15.41 17.06
C PHE A 19 -16.95 -15.60 18.13
N GLU A 20 -17.46 -16.82 18.31
CA GLU A 20 -18.48 -17.10 19.32
C GLU A 20 -17.92 -16.84 20.72
N LYS A 21 -16.63 -17.11 20.96
CA LYS A 21 -15.96 -16.78 22.24
C LYS A 21 -15.72 -15.28 22.44
N LEU A 22 -15.72 -14.47 21.39
CA LEU A 22 -15.56 -13.01 21.48
C LEU A 22 -16.87 -12.31 21.81
N ILE A 23 -18.01 -12.83 21.32
CA ILE A 23 -19.34 -12.25 21.54
C ILE A 23 -19.61 -12.13 23.04
N ASP A 24 -19.28 -13.17 23.80
CA ASP A 24 -19.55 -13.21 25.25
C ASP A 24 -18.60 -12.33 26.07
N LYS A 25 -17.44 -11.97 25.52
CA LYS A 25 -16.38 -11.26 26.25
C LYS A 25 -16.34 -9.76 25.99
N LEU A 26 -17.07 -9.28 24.99
CA LEU A 26 -17.01 -7.89 24.55
C LEU A 26 -18.38 -7.24 24.55
N PRO A 27 -18.49 -5.96 24.93
CA PRO A 27 -19.76 -5.25 25.02
C PRO A 27 -20.28 -4.81 23.65
N TYR A 28 -20.03 -5.58 22.58
CA TYR A 28 -20.43 -5.26 21.21
C TYR A 28 -21.52 -6.22 20.73
N LYS A 29 -22.52 -5.70 20.02
CA LYS A 29 -23.49 -6.53 19.29
C LYS A 29 -22.77 -7.40 18.25
N LYS A 30 -23.28 -8.60 17.98
CA LYS A 30 -22.74 -9.57 17.00
C LYS A 30 -22.42 -8.91 15.64
N SER A 31 -23.34 -8.11 15.11
CA SER A 31 -23.15 -7.37 13.85
C SER A 31 -21.95 -6.41 13.89
N ARG A 32 -21.80 -5.65 14.97
CA ARG A 32 -20.69 -4.70 15.14
C ARG A 32 -19.34 -5.42 15.27
N LEU A 33 -19.33 -6.57 15.93
CA LEU A 33 -18.12 -7.38 16.06
C LEU A 33 -17.67 -7.95 14.69
N TYR A 34 -18.62 -8.39 13.86
CA TYR A 34 -18.33 -8.80 12.48
C TYR A 34 -17.78 -7.65 11.63
N GLU A 35 -18.37 -6.46 11.71
CA GLU A 35 -17.87 -5.27 11.02
C GLU A 35 -16.42 -4.98 11.42
N LEU A 36 -16.13 -5.00 12.72
CA LEU A 36 -14.78 -4.69 13.21
C LEU A 36 -13.75 -5.75 12.80
N LEU A 37 -14.11 -7.04 12.79
CA LEU A 37 -13.22 -8.09 12.27
C LEU A 37 -13.00 -7.95 10.76
N ASN A 38 -14.04 -7.60 10.01
CA ASN A 38 -13.92 -7.30 8.59
C ASN A 38 -13.02 -6.08 8.37
N GLU A 39 -13.11 -5.04 9.19
CA GLU A 39 -12.17 -3.90 9.16
C GLU A 39 -10.73 -4.37 9.41
N LEU A 40 -10.48 -5.24 10.40
CA LEU A 40 -9.14 -5.76 10.67
C LEU A 40 -8.59 -6.58 9.50
N ILE A 41 -9.42 -7.41 8.88
CA ILE A 41 -9.06 -8.14 7.66
C ILE A 41 -8.76 -7.18 6.51
N GLN A 42 -9.59 -6.16 6.31
CA GLN A 42 -9.37 -5.13 5.30
C GLN A 42 -8.06 -4.36 5.53
N LYS A 43 -7.66 -4.19 6.80
CA LYS A 43 -6.42 -3.55 7.22
C LYS A 43 -5.20 -4.48 7.27
N ASN A 44 -5.32 -5.74 6.83
CA ASN A 44 -4.29 -6.78 6.93
C ASN A 44 -3.84 -7.13 8.36
N LYS A 45 -4.62 -6.75 9.37
CA LYS A 45 -4.29 -7.02 10.78
C LYS A 45 -4.82 -8.38 11.25
N ALA A 46 -5.68 -9.01 10.46
CA ALA A 46 -6.23 -10.33 10.71
C ALA A 46 -6.51 -11.09 9.40
N VAL A 47 -6.60 -12.41 9.48
CA VAL A 47 -7.06 -13.30 8.42
C VAL A 47 -8.17 -14.20 8.94
N LYS A 48 -9.17 -14.49 8.10
CA LYS A 48 -10.18 -15.51 8.39
C LYS A 48 -9.62 -16.86 7.96
N ILE A 49 -9.48 -17.81 8.89
CA ILE A 49 -8.95 -19.16 8.62
C ILE A 49 -10.10 -20.12 8.33
N ALA A 50 -11.20 -20.00 9.07
CA ALA A 50 -12.41 -20.79 8.87
C ALA A 50 -13.66 -19.97 9.25
N GLU A 51 -14.84 -20.56 9.10
CA GLU A 51 -16.06 -19.92 9.57
C GLU A 51 -16.01 -19.64 11.08
N GLY A 52 -16.20 -18.38 11.46
CA GLY A 52 -16.06 -17.95 12.86
C GLY A 52 -14.63 -17.99 13.42
N ILE A 53 -13.61 -18.39 12.66
CA ILE A 53 -12.22 -18.49 13.14
C ILE A 53 -11.32 -17.49 12.40
N TYR A 54 -10.65 -16.64 13.19
CA TYR A 54 -9.79 -15.57 12.71
C TYR A 54 -8.41 -15.71 13.36
N LYS A 55 -7.36 -15.21 12.72
CA LYS A 55 -6.02 -15.10 13.33
C LYS A 55 -5.50 -13.70 13.13
N LEU A 56 -5.00 -13.10 14.22
CA LEU A 56 -4.29 -11.83 14.12
C LEU A 56 -2.93 -12.06 13.48
N LYS A 57 -2.54 -11.19 12.56
CA LYS A 57 -1.18 -11.17 12.03
C LYS A 57 -0.29 -10.44 13.03
N GLU A 58 0.90 -10.98 13.29
CA GLU A 58 1.97 -10.13 13.80
C GLU A 58 2.21 -9.05 12.75
N THR A 59 2.22 -7.80 13.19
CA THR A 59 2.58 -6.68 12.34
C THR A 59 4.07 -6.75 12.07
N GLU A 60 4.51 -7.63 11.16
CA GLU A 60 5.73 -7.35 10.42
C GLU A 60 5.47 -6.08 9.63
N THR A 61 5.99 -4.98 10.16
CA THR A 61 5.93 -3.68 9.52
C THR A 61 6.94 -3.67 8.39
N ILE A 62 6.46 -3.47 7.17
CA ILE A 62 7.32 -3.19 6.02
C ILE A 62 8.10 -1.91 6.32
N PRO A 63 9.44 -1.89 6.14
CA PRO A 63 10.25 -0.70 6.34
C PRO A 63 10.02 0.30 5.20
N ILE A 64 8.88 0.97 5.21
CA ILE A 64 8.54 2.00 4.23
C ILE A 64 9.58 3.14 4.34
N PRO A 65 10.11 3.65 3.22
CA PRO A 65 11.09 4.74 3.25
C PRO A 65 10.59 5.94 4.07
N HIS A 66 11.42 6.43 4.99
CA HIS A 66 11.05 7.54 5.89
C HIS A 66 10.57 8.79 5.14
N GLU A 67 11.15 9.07 3.97
CA GLU A 67 10.73 10.17 3.11
C GLU A 67 9.27 10.04 2.63
N ILE A 68 8.81 8.82 2.34
CA ILE A 68 7.42 8.54 1.95
C ILE A 68 6.47 8.72 3.13
N ILE A 69 6.87 8.27 4.34
CA ILE A 69 6.08 8.48 5.57
C ILE A 69 5.94 9.98 5.86
N LYS A 70 7.05 10.73 5.81
CA LYS A 70 7.10 12.18 6.00
C LYS A 70 6.20 12.90 4.99
N LEU A 71 6.32 12.56 3.70
CA LEU A 71 5.51 13.13 2.62
C LEU A 71 4.02 12.86 2.84
N SER A 72 3.65 11.60 3.12
CA SER A 72 2.25 11.23 3.38
C SER A 72 1.64 12.03 4.54
N ASN A 73 2.38 12.19 5.63
CA ASN A 73 1.90 12.93 6.80
C ASN A 73 1.73 14.43 6.54
N LYS A 74 2.61 15.03 5.74
CA LYS A 74 2.49 16.43 5.34
C LYS A 74 1.36 16.64 4.32
N LEU A 75 1.24 15.76 3.33
CA LEU A 75 0.20 15.87 2.29
C LEU A 75 -1.21 15.77 2.85
N LYS A 76 -1.46 14.91 3.85
CA LYS A 76 -2.77 14.85 4.53
C LYS A 76 -3.20 16.16 5.17
N LYS A 77 -2.23 16.97 5.60
CA LYS A 77 -2.49 18.28 6.22
C LYS A 77 -2.66 19.37 5.16
N ALA A 78 -1.98 19.22 4.01
CA ALA A 78 -1.96 20.21 2.95
C ALA A 78 -3.11 20.06 1.94
N ILE A 79 -3.58 18.83 1.71
CA ILE A 79 -4.55 18.50 0.66
C ILE A 79 -5.68 17.64 1.23
N THR A 80 -6.92 17.99 0.87
CA THR A 80 -8.14 17.26 1.26
C THR A 80 -8.51 16.12 0.30
N ARG A 81 -7.98 16.15 -0.93
CA ARG A 81 -8.17 15.14 -1.98
C ARG A 81 -7.54 13.80 -1.62
N LYS A 82 -8.08 12.73 -2.20
CA LYS A 82 -7.60 11.35 -1.93
C LYS A 82 -6.26 11.10 -2.61
N PHE A 83 -5.37 10.45 -1.88
CA PHE A 83 -4.13 9.90 -2.45
C PHE A 83 -3.70 8.61 -1.76
N LYS A 84 -2.76 7.90 -2.42
CA LYS A 84 -1.94 6.86 -1.81
C LYS A 84 -0.55 6.79 -2.43
N PHE A 85 0.49 6.65 -1.60
CA PHE A 85 1.78 6.11 -2.03
C PHE A 85 1.65 4.60 -2.22
N THR A 86 2.15 4.07 -3.33
CA THR A 86 1.94 2.68 -3.74
C THR A 86 3.13 2.15 -4.56
N ALA A 87 3.04 0.92 -5.06
CA ALA A 87 4.09 0.26 -5.83
C ALA A 87 5.46 0.35 -5.13
N LEU A 88 6.52 0.81 -5.81
CA LEU A 88 7.86 0.92 -5.23
C LEU A 88 7.96 1.91 -4.06
N SER A 89 7.02 2.84 -3.88
CA SER A 89 6.97 3.67 -2.65
C SER A 89 6.76 2.85 -1.38
N VAL A 90 6.22 1.64 -1.52
CA VAL A 90 6.00 0.67 -0.43
C VAL A 90 6.91 -0.54 -0.57
N LEU A 91 7.12 -1.01 -1.81
CA LEU A 91 7.78 -2.28 -2.11
C LEU A 91 9.27 -2.17 -2.41
N PHE A 92 9.85 -0.96 -2.39
CA PHE A 92 11.29 -0.78 -2.58
C PHE A 92 12.18 -1.71 -1.73
N PRO A 93 11.86 -2.00 -0.44
CA PRO A 93 12.67 -2.91 0.37
C PRO A 93 12.79 -4.36 -0.15
N PHE A 94 11.90 -4.77 -1.06
CA PHE A 94 11.85 -6.13 -1.64
C PHE A 94 12.47 -6.20 -3.04
N VAL A 95 13.03 -5.09 -3.55
CA VAL A 95 13.68 -5.07 -4.85
C VAL A 95 15.09 -5.63 -4.72
N HIS A 96 15.35 -6.80 -5.29
CA HIS A 96 16.66 -7.46 -5.23
C HIS A 96 17.65 -6.96 -6.29
N HIS A 97 17.14 -6.53 -7.45
CA HIS A 97 17.95 -5.98 -8.52
C HIS A 97 17.63 -4.50 -8.62
N THR A 98 18.50 -3.67 -8.02
CA THR A 98 18.27 -2.24 -7.97
C THR A 98 18.35 -1.68 -9.40
N PRO A 99 17.27 -1.12 -9.97
CA PRO A 99 17.44 -0.24 -11.12
C PRO A 99 18.34 0.93 -10.69
N TYR A 100 19.11 1.50 -11.61
CA TYR A 100 19.99 2.66 -11.36
C TYR A 100 19.28 3.86 -10.69
N SER A 101 17.94 3.89 -10.75
CA SER A 101 17.09 4.92 -10.17
C SER A 101 15.86 4.32 -9.49
N ILE A 102 15.43 4.90 -8.37
CA ILE A 102 14.20 4.52 -7.69
C ILE A 102 13.04 5.35 -8.24
N THR A 103 12.05 4.68 -8.83
CA THR A 103 10.81 5.31 -9.30
C THR A 103 9.69 5.08 -8.29
N TYR A 104 9.58 5.97 -7.30
CA TYR A 104 8.43 6.01 -6.42
C TYR A 104 7.14 6.29 -7.20
N THR A 105 6.02 5.79 -6.69
CA THR A 105 4.69 5.99 -7.29
C THR A 105 3.69 6.48 -6.24
N ALA A 106 2.94 7.50 -6.61
CA ALA A 106 1.77 7.96 -5.87
C ALA A 106 0.56 8.02 -6.81
N TYR A 107 -0.59 7.59 -6.31
CA TYR A 107 -1.88 7.79 -6.97
C TYR A 107 -2.60 8.96 -6.32
N ALA A 108 -3.05 9.90 -7.14
CA ALA A 108 -3.83 11.07 -6.75
C ALA A 108 -5.24 11.00 -7.36
N GLU A 109 -6.21 11.62 -6.69
CA GLU A 109 -7.59 11.70 -7.17
C GLU A 109 -7.63 12.34 -8.56
N LYS A 110 -8.46 11.82 -9.46
CA LYS A 110 -8.52 12.33 -10.83
C LYS A 110 -8.87 13.82 -10.85
N GLY A 111 -8.08 14.62 -11.55
CA GLY A 111 -8.22 16.08 -11.62
C GLY A 111 -7.49 16.83 -10.50
N SER A 112 -6.73 16.15 -9.64
CA SER A 112 -5.93 16.76 -8.58
C SER A 112 -4.42 16.60 -8.77
N GLY A 113 -3.98 16.05 -9.91
CA GLY A 113 -2.58 15.72 -10.16
C GLY A 113 -1.62 16.90 -10.00
N GLU A 114 -1.98 18.08 -10.53
CA GLU A 114 -1.15 19.30 -10.40
C GLU A 114 -1.09 19.80 -8.95
N ASP A 115 -2.22 19.82 -8.23
CA ASP A 115 -2.24 20.18 -6.79
C ASP A 115 -1.27 19.31 -5.98
N PHE A 116 -1.27 18.00 -6.24
CA PHE A 116 -0.35 17.07 -5.58
C PHE A 116 1.10 17.31 -5.99
N LYS A 117 1.38 17.52 -7.27
CA LYS A 117 2.73 17.80 -7.77
C LYS A 117 3.29 19.06 -7.13
N ASP A 118 2.50 20.13 -7.08
CA ASP A 118 2.88 21.40 -6.47
C ASP A 118 3.14 21.26 -4.97
N ALA A 119 2.22 20.60 -4.25
CA ALA A 119 2.39 20.38 -2.82
C ALA A 119 3.63 19.55 -2.50
N ILE A 120 3.88 18.47 -3.25
CA ILE A 120 5.07 17.63 -3.06
C ILE A 120 6.33 18.44 -3.34
N SER A 121 6.37 19.20 -4.44
CA SER A 121 7.53 20.01 -4.82
C SER A 121 7.86 21.08 -3.78
N ARG A 122 6.85 21.64 -3.09
CA ARG A 122 7.06 22.53 -1.94
C ARG A 122 7.54 21.80 -0.68
N ILE A 123 7.03 20.60 -0.44
CA ILE A 123 7.34 19.82 0.76
C ILE A 123 8.74 19.20 0.70
N GLU A 124 9.14 18.73 -0.48
CA GLU A 124 10.41 18.04 -0.75
C GLU A 124 11.01 18.51 -2.10
N PRO A 125 11.63 19.70 -2.14
CA PRO A 125 12.10 20.33 -3.39
C PRO A 125 13.20 19.56 -4.13
N LYS A 126 13.85 18.61 -3.46
CA LYS A 126 14.91 17.76 -4.06
C LYS A 126 14.36 16.51 -4.73
N LEU A 127 13.06 16.28 -4.66
CA LEU A 127 12.42 15.13 -5.28
C LEU A 127 11.91 15.53 -6.66
N THR A 128 12.39 14.86 -7.70
CA THR A 128 11.87 15.07 -9.06
C THR A 128 10.48 14.45 -9.16
N VAL A 129 9.46 15.29 -9.39
CA VAL A 129 8.05 14.86 -9.45
C VAL A 129 7.51 14.96 -10.87
N LEU A 130 7.03 13.83 -11.40
CA LEU A 130 6.46 13.74 -12.74
C LEU A 130 4.97 13.41 -12.66
N LEU A 131 4.13 14.21 -13.31
CA LEU A 131 2.68 13.96 -13.39
C LEU A 131 2.34 13.20 -14.68
N ASN A 132 1.70 12.03 -14.53
CA ASN A 132 1.27 11.15 -15.61
C ASN A 132 2.34 10.87 -16.71
N PRO A 133 3.63 10.69 -16.39
CA PRO A 133 4.68 10.51 -17.39
C PRO A 133 4.54 9.20 -18.17
N LYS A 134 4.96 9.18 -19.43
CA LYS A 134 5.22 7.92 -20.14
C LYS A 134 6.53 7.31 -19.66
N LYS A 135 6.73 6.03 -19.93
CA LYS A 135 8.00 5.33 -19.64
C LYS A 135 9.20 6.02 -20.30
N SER A 136 9.04 6.54 -21.52
CA SER A 136 10.05 7.33 -22.23
C SER A 136 10.49 8.55 -21.42
N ASP A 137 9.53 9.26 -20.82
CA ASP A 137 9.78 10.49 -20.07
C ASP A 137 10.56 10.17 -18.79
N ILE A 138 10.21 9.07 -18.12
CA ILE A 138 10.93 8.57 -16.94
C ILE A 138 12.36 8.19 -17.34
N MET A 139 12.55 7.45 -18.42
CA MET A 139 13.87 7.04 -18.91
C MET A 139 14.75 8.23 -19.31
N LEU A 140 14.17 9.26 -19.92
CA LEU A 140 14.87 10.51 -20.26
C LEU A 140 15.46 11.16 -19.01
N ILE A 141 14.64 11.30 -17.96
CA ILE A 141 15.07 11.90 -16.69
C ILE A 141 16.15 11.05 -15.99
N ILE A 142 16.02 9.73 -16.01
CA ILE A 142 17.03 8.82 -15.43
C ILE A 142 18.37 8.97 -16.16
N ASN A 143 18.35 8.91 -17.49
CA ASN A 143 19.58 8.82 -18.30
C ASN A 143 20.26 10.17 -18.50
N GLU A 144 19.49 11.23 -18.76
CA GLU A 144 20.03 12.53 -19.14
C GLU A 144 20.22 13.45 -17.93
N ALA A 145 19.20 13.54 -17.06
CA ALA A 145 19.26 14.37 -15.85
C ALA A 145 20.00 13.67 -14.69
N LYS A 146 20.33 12.37 -14.83
CA LYS A 146 21.01 11.56 -13.81
C LYS A 146 20.29 11.58 -12.46
N GLU A 147 18.96 11.64 -12.50
CA GLU A 147 18.10 11.68 -11.33
C GLU A 147 17.85 10.27 -10.78
N ASN A 148 18.24 10.06 -9.52
CA ASN A 148 18.18 8.73 -8.90
C ASN A 148 16.91 8.52 -8.05
N LYS A 149 16.13 9.59 -7.82
CA LYS A 149 14.89 9.55 -7.04
C LYS A 149 13.80 10.32 -7.77
N ILE A 150 12.87 9.58 -8.35
CA ILE A 150 11.76 10.13 -9.12
C ILE A 150 10.48 9.70 -8.44
N LEU A 151 9.54 10.63 -8.22
CA LEU A 151 8.18 10.32 -7.82
C LEU A 151 7.24 10.54 -8.99
N VAL A 152 6.63 9.45 -9.43
CA VAL A 152 5.57 9.45 -10.45
C VAL A 152 4.22 9.61 -9.77
N ILE A 153 3.46 10.63 -10.19
CA ILE A 153 2.06 10.81 -9.82
C ILE A 153 1.20 10.27 -10.96
N ARG A 154 0.29 9.33 -10.64
CA ARG A 154 -0.77 8.89 -11.55
C ARG A 154 -2.12 9.37 -11.03
N GLU A 155 -2.96 9.83 -11.93
CA GLU A 155 -4.35 10.15 -11.57
C GLU A 155 -5.26 8.92 -11.72
N ASN A 156 -6.04 8.63 -10.68
CA ASN A 156 -7.11 7.63 -10.73
C ASN A 156 -8.12 7.80 -9.59
N ASN A 157 -9.16 6.97 -9.59
CA ASN A 157 -10.17 6.93 -8.55
C ASN A 157 -10.10 5.65 -7.68
N TYR A 158 -8.99 4.92 -7.75
CA TYR A 158 -8.82 3.62 -7.10
C TYR A 158 -7.97 3.73 -5.84
N PHE A 159 -8.63 3.87 -4.67
CA PHE A 159 -7.99 4.16 -3.38
C PHE A 159 -8.19 3.10 -2.31
N TYR A 160 -8.59 1.89 -2.69
CA TYR A 160 -8.76 0.77 -1.75
C TYR A 160 -7.42 0.31 -1.17
N GLY A 161 -7.51 -0.35 -0.01
CA GLY A 161 -6.40 -1.06 0.62
C GLY A 161 -5.22 -0.15 0.96
N LYS A 162 -5.47 0.91 1.72
CA LYS A 162 -4.46 1.83 2.24
C LYS A 162 -4.75 2.19 3.70
N GLU A 163 -3.71 2.55 4.44
CA GLU A 163 -3.80 3.20 5.75
C GLU A 163 -2.96 4.47 5.68
N HIS A 164 -3.46 5.57 6.23
CA HIS A 164 -2.66 6.78 6.35
C HIS A 164 -1.98 7.21 5.02
N GLY A 165 -2.70 7.18 3.89
CA GLY A 165 -2.15 7.62 2.60
C GLY A 165 -1.06 6.71 2.02
N ILE A 166 -0.86 5.50 2.57
CA ILE A 166 0.12 4.53 2.12
C ILE A 166 -0.62 3.21 1.85
N ALA A 167 -0.37 2.61 0.70
CA ALA A 167 -0.98 1.35 0.29
C ALA A 167 -0.52 0.19 1.20
N TYR A 168 -1.40 -0.76 1.47
CA TYR A 168 -0.99 -2.05 2.00
C TYR A 168 -0.16 -2.81 0.96
N PRO A 169 0.75 -3.71 1.38
CA PRO A 169 1.57 -4.50 0.46
C PRO A 169 0.79 -5.19 -0.67
N ASP A 170 -0.38 -5.75 -0.40
CA ASP A 170 -1.23 -6.37 -1.44
C ASP A 170 -1.60 -5.40 -2.55
N THR A 171 -2.09 -4.22 -2.15
CA THR A 171 -2.49 -3.15 -3.06
C THR A 171 -1.27 -2.61 -3.79
N ALA A 172 -0.16 -2.43 -3.08
CA ALA A 172 1.08 -1.94 -3.66
C ALA A 172 1.62 -2.90 -4.72
N PHE A 173 1.52 -4.21 -4.49
CA PHE A 173 1.94 -5.23 -5.45
C PHE A 173 1.04 -5.23 -6.69
N VAL A 174 -0.28 -5.18 -6.51
CA VAL A 174 -1.24 -5.08 -7.62
C VAL A 174 -1.01 -3.81 -8.44
N ASP A 175 -0.77 -2.68 -7.78
CA ASP A 175 -0.49 -1.41 -8.45
C ASP A 175 0.86 -1.45 -9.20
N LEU A 176 1.89 -2.09 -8.63
CA LEU A 176 3.17 -2.31 -9.31
C LEU A 176 2.99 -3.19 -10.55
N TYR A 177 2.32 -4.35 -10.40
CA TYR A 177 2.01 -5.24 -11.51
C TYR A 177 1.21 -4.52 -12.61
N PHE A 178 0.25 -3.66 -12.24
CA PHE A 178 -0.52 -2.85 -13.18
C PHE A 178 0.36 -1.89 -14.01
N GLU A 179 1.29 -1.18 -13.36
CA GLU A 179 2.18 -0.24 -14.04
C GLU A 179 3.18 -0.97 -14.95
N VAL A 180 3.71 -2.12 -14.51
CA VAL A 180 4.68 -2.92 -15.29
C VAL A 180 4.02 -3.64 -16.45
N SER A 181 2.85 -4.26 -16.25
CA SER A 181 2.12 -5.00 -17.31
C SER A 181 1.70 -4.10 -18.48
N ARG A 182 1.49 -2.80 -18.22
CA ARG A 182 1.13 -1.78 -19.21
C ARG A 182 2.31 -0.94 -19.69
N ASP A 183 3.54 -1.37 -19.41
CA ASP A 183 4.79 -0.72 -19.79
C ASP A 183 4.88 0.77 -19.41
N LYS A 184 4.34 1.14 -18.24
CA LYS A 184 4.27 2.54 -17.79
C LYS A 184 5.51 3.02 -17.05
N ILE A 185 6.31 2.09 -16.53
CA ILE A 185 7.53 2.37 -15.77
C ILE A 185 8.67 1.47 -16.27
N PRO A 186 9.92 1.93 -16.19
CA PRO A 186 11.09 1.12 -16.54
C PRO A 186 11.42 0.16 -15.40
N PHE A 187 10.73 -0.98 -15.35
CA PHE A 187 10.92 -2.00 -14.31
C PHE A 187 10.98 -3.39 -14.92
N MET A 188 11.86 -4.26 -14.40
CA MET A 188 12.05 -5.61 -14.92
C MET A 188 10.92 -6.53 -14.46
N LYS A 189 10.26 -7.20 -15.41
CA LYS A 189 9.16 -8.14 -15.12
C LYS A 189 9.61 -9.32 -14.25
N SER A 190 10.88 -9.74 -14.37
CA SER A 190 11.47 -10.81 -13.54
C SER A 190 11.39 -10.50 -12.05
N ASP A 191 11.60 -9.24 -11.66
CA ASP A 191 11.66 -8.83 -10.26
C ASP A 191 10.29 -8.87 -9.58
N LEU A 192 9.19 -8.80 -10.36
CA LEU A 192 7.84 -8.95 -9.81
C LEU A 192 7.64 -10.31 -9.14
N LYS A 193 8.21 -11.37 -9.71
CA LYS A 193 8.09 -12.72 -9.17
C LYS A 193 8.82 -12.86 -7.84
N GLU A 194 10.02 -12.28 -7.76
CA GLU A 194 10.81 -12.34 -6.53
C GLU A 194 10.19 -11.48 -5.42
N ILE A 195 9.71 -10.26 -5.74
CA ILE A 195 8.94 -9.45 -4.78
C ILE A 195 7.73 -10.22 -4.27
N LEU A 196 6.94 -10.84 -5.17
CA LEU A 196 5.77 -11.62 -4.77
C LEU A 196 6.14 -12.77 -3.83
N LYS A 197 7.21 -13.51 -4.18
CA LYS A 197 7.70 -14.63 -3.38
C LYS A 197 8.12 -14.17 -1.99
N GLU A 198 8.87 -13.08 -1.89
CA GLU A 198 9.31 -12.56 -0.58
C GLU A 198 8.13 -12.08 0.27
N LEU A 199 7.18 -11.35 -0.34
CA LEU A 199 5.95 -10.92 0.33
C LEU A 199 5.12 -12.10 0.85
N MET A 200 5.04 -13.20 0.09
CA MET A 200 4.36 -14.44 0.52
C MET A 200 5.11 -15.14 1.65
N LEU A 201 6.44 -15.26 1.55
CA LEU A 201 7.28 -15.91 2.56
C LEU A 201 7.19 -15.22 3.92
N LYS A 202 7.08 -13.89 3.91
CA LYS A 202 6.93 -13.06 5.11
C LYS A 202 5.47 -12.91 5.59
N ASP A 203 4.53 -13.61 4.95
CA ASP A 203 3.09 -13.46 5.20
C ASP A 203 2.62 -11.99 5.21
N LEU A 204 3.20 -11.15 4.35
CA LEU A 204 2.87 -9.72 4.26
C LEU A 204 1.65 -9.47 3.37
N ILE A 205 1.33 -10.43 2.51
CA ILE A 205 0.20 -10.37 1.57
C ILE A 205 -0.78 -11.51 1.79
N ASN A 206 -1.98 -11.34 1.27
CA ASN A 206 -3.08 -12.29 1.27
C ASN A 206 -3.58 -12.45 -0.17
N TYR A 207 -3.50 -13.67 -0.69
CA TYR A 207 -3.85 -13.97 -2.07
C TYR A 207 -5.29 -13.55 -2.45
N SER A 208 -6.27 -13.79 -1.59
CA SER A 208 -7.66 -13.38 -1.82
C SER A 208 -7.81 -11.87 -1.93
N ARG A 209 -7.02 -11.10 -1.16
CA ARG A 209 -7.00 -9.63 -1.27
C ARG A 209 -6.34 -9.16 -2.55
N ILE A 210 -5.22 -9.78 -2.96
CA ILE A 210 -4.59 -9.51 -4.25
C ILE A 210 -5.59 -9.74 -5.38
N MET A 211 -6.30 -10.87 -5.40
CA MET A 211 -7.28 -11.18 -6.45
C MET A 211 -8.43 -10.18 -6.49
N ARG A 212 -8.98 -9.82 -5.31
CA ARG A 212 -10.00 -8.77 -5.23
C ARG A 212 -9.47 -7.44 -5.78
N TYR A 213 -8.28 -7.01 -5.37
CA TYR A 213 -7.72 -5.75 -5.82
C TYR A 213 -7.36 -5.75 -7.31
N ALA A 214 -6.90 -6.87 -7.85
CA ALA A 214 -6.65 -7.06 -9.28
C ALA A 214 -7.94 -6.92 -10.09
N HIS A 215 -9.02 -7.58 -9.66
CA HIS A 215 -10.33 -7.47 -10.29
C HIS A 215 -10.84 -6.01 -10.31
N GLU A 216 -10.80 -5.32 -9.17
CA GLU A 216 -11.18 -3.90 -9.07
C GLU A 216 -10.31 -2.98 -9.96
N ARG A 217 -9.04 -3.37 -10.19
CA ARG A 217 -8.12 -2.66 -11.08
C ARG A 217 -8.29 -3.03 -12.55
N LYS A 218 -9.20 -3.95 -12.88
CA LYS A 218 -9.41 -4.50 -14.23
C LYS A 218 -8.13 -5.09 -14.81
N LEU A 219 -7.47 -5.93 -14.02
CA LEU A 219 -6.36 -6.78 -14.41
C LEU A 219 -6.84 -8.19 -14.76
#